data_AF-A0A3D3AAT3-F1
#
_entry.id   AF-A0A3D3AAT3-F1
#
_cell.length_a   1.000
_cell.length_b   1.000
_cell.length_c   1.000
_cell.angle_alpha   90.00
_cell.angle_beta   90.00
_cell.angle_gamma   90.00
#
_symmetry.space_group_name_H-M   'P 1'
#
loop_
_entity.id
_entity.type
_entity.pdbx_description
1 polymer ?
#
loop_
_entity_poly.entity_id
_entity_poly.type
_entity_poly.pdbx_seq_one_letter_code
_entity_poly.pdbx_strand_id
1 'polypeptide(L)' 'MNIRPMSDADGEAVMRIYQQGCDTGHATFAEHAGEWTAWDSDHLPECRLVAETNGAVLGWVALSA' A
#
# COMPACT_ATOMS: atom_id res chain seq x y z
N MET A 1 -15.34 -6.37 7.80
CA MET A 1 -13.93 -5.95 7.73
C MET A 1 -13.07 -7.17 7.96
N ASN A 2 -12.13 -7.43 7.05
CA ASN A 2 -11.24 -8.58 7.04
C ASN A 2 -9.79 -8.11 6.90
N ILE A 3 -8.86 -8.77 7.57
CA ILE A 3 -7.42 -8.55 7.40
C ILE A 3 -6.86 -9.78 6.70
N ARG A 4 -6.19 -9.58 5.56
CA ARG A 4 -5.64 -10.69 4.77
C ARG A 4 -4.28 -10.34 4.17
N PRO A 5 -3.49 -11.33 3.75
CA PRO A 5 -2.33 -11.10 2.90
C PRO A 5 -2.68 -10.21 1.70
N MET A 6 -1.79 -9.27 1.41
CA MET A 6 -1.85 -8.47 0.19
C MET A 6 -1.59 -9.35 -1.03
N SER A 7 -2.24 -9.05 -2.14
CA SER A 7 -2.01 -9.65 -3.46
C SER A 7 -1.70 -8.57 -4.49
N ASP A 8 -1.14 -8.95 -5.63
CA ASP A 8 -0.82 -8.01 -6.71
C ASP A 8 -2.06 -7.24 -7.21
N ALA A 9 -3.25 -7.85 -7.13
CA ALA A 9 -4.51 -7.21 -7.50
C ALA A 9 -4.88 -6.02 -6.59
N ASP A 10 -4.31 -5.95 -5.38
CA ASP A 10 -4.53 -4.84 -4.45
C ASP A 10 -3.64 -3.64 -4.77
N GLY A 11 -2.62 -3.80 -5.63
CA GLY A 11 -1.58 -2.81 -5.87
C GLY A 11 -2.11 -1.45 -6.27
N GLU A 12 -3.10 -1.38 -7.15
CA GLU A 12 -3.73 -0.11 -7.55
C GLU A 12 -4.34 0.62 -6.34
N ALA A 13 -5.03 -0.10 -5.45
CA ALA A 13 -5.64 0.50 -4.27
C ALA A 13 -4.59 0.93 -3.23
N VAL A 14 -3.52 0.14 -3.07
CA VAL A 14 -2.37 0.44 -2.19
C VAL A 14 -1.68 1.73 -2.64
N MET A 15 -1.32 1.82 -3.92
CA MET A 15 -0.66 3.00 -4.49
C MET A 15 -1.53 4.24 -4.42
N ARG A 16 -2.84 4.11 -4.68
CA ARG A 16 -3.80 5.21 -4.52
C ARG A 16 -3.84 5.74 -3.08
N ILE A 17 -3.91 4.84 -2.09
CA ILE A 17 -3.91 5.23 -0.67
C ILE A 17 -2.57 5.87 -0.29
N TYR A 18 -1.46 5.33 -0.79
CA TYR A 18 -0.13 5.87 -0.52
C TYR A 18 0.03 7.29 -1.08
N GLN A 19 -0.42 7.52 -2.34
CA GLN A 19 -0.40 8.85 -2.96
C GLN A 19 -1.23 9.87 -2.17
N GLN A 20 -2.41 9.47 -1.68
CA GLN A 20 -3.22 10.35 -0.81
C GLN A 20 -2.43 10.80 0.43
N GLY A 21 -1.57 9.93 0.98
CA GLY A 21 -0.66 10.28 2.07
C GLY A 21 0.43 11.26 1.63
N CYS A 22 1.08 11.02 0.49
CA CYS A 22 2.08 11.92 -0.10
C CYS A 22 1.50 13.33 -0.33
N ASP A 23 0.28 13.41 -0.89
CA ASP A 23 -0.41 14.67 -1.20
C ASP A 23 -0.66 15.53 0.05
N THR A 24 -0.76 14.93 1.23
CA THR A 24 -0.87 15.70 2.49
C THR A 24 0.43 16.36 2.91
N GLY A 25 1.58 15.89 2.42
CA GLY A 25 2.92 16.36 2.80
C GLY A 25 3.34 16.04 4.24
N HIS A 26 2.55 15.29 5.01
CA HIS A 26 2.81 15.01 6.43
C HIS A 26 3.11 13.55 6.75
N ALA A 27 2.69 12.62 5.86
CA ALA A 27 2.75 11.19 6.13
C ALA A 27 4.08 10.53 5.72
N THR A 28 4.79 11.10 4.75
CA THR A 28 6.02 10.55 4.17
C THR A 28 6.88 11.68 3.57
N PHE A 29 8.18 11.42 3.39
CA PHE A 29 9.08 12.31 2.65
C PHE A 29 8.94 12.16 1.13
N ALA A 30 8.23 11.13 0.66
CA ALA A 30 7.97 10.94 -0.76
C ALA A 30 6.96 11.98 -1.27
N GLU A 31 7.28 12.62 -2.40
CA GLU A 31 6.36 13.54 -3.08
C GLU A 31 5.30 12.82 -3.91
N HIS A 32 5.62 11.61 -4.40
CA HIS A 32 4.72 10.76 -5.16
C HIS A 32 4.87 9.29 -4.73
N ALA A 33 3.78 8.54 -4.84
CA ALA A 33 3.76 7.11 -4.53
C ALA A 33 4.69 6.31 -5.45
N GLY A 34 4.88 6.78 -6.70
CA GLY A 34 5.68 6.11 -7.71
C GLY A 34 4.94 4.94 -8.38
N GLU A 35 5.70 4.04 -8.98
CA GLU A 35 5.17 2.86 -9.68
C GLU A 35 5.02 1.67 -8.73
N TRP A 36 3.99 0.85 -8.94
CA TRP A 36 3.75 -0.36 -8.14
C TRP A 36 4.96 -1.30 -8.13
N THR A 37 5.64 -1.47 -9.26
CA THR A 37 6.80 -2.37 -9.37
C THR A 37 7.99 -1.92 -8.53
N ALA A 38 8.21 -0.61 -8.39
CA ALA A 38 9.25 -0.07 -7.52
C ALA A 38 8.86 -0.26 -6.05
N TRP A 39 7.62 0.09 -5.70
CA TRP A 39 7.11 -0.13 -4.35
C TRP A 39 7.18 -1.61 -3.95
N ASP A 40 6.79 -2.51 -4.85
CA ASP A 40 6.83 -3.97 -4.65
C ASP A 40 8.27 -4.48 -4.44
N SER A 41 9.25 -3.93 -5.15
CA SER A 41 10.65 -4.29 -4.99
C SER A 41 11.27 -3.78 -3.67
N ASP A 42 10.77 -2.66 -3.14
CA ASP A 42 11.32 -2.00 -1.95
C ASP A 42 10.72 -2.55 -0.62
N HIS A 43 9.68 -3.38 -0.70
CA HIS A 43 9.03 -3.98 0.46
C HIS A 43 9.23 -5.50 0.49
N LEU A 44 9.21 -6.11 1.66
CA LEU A 44 9.27 -7.57 1.79
C LEU A 44 7.97 -8.18 1.26
N PRO A 45 7.99 -9.21 0.38
CA PRO A 45 6.77 -9.90 -0.08
C PRO A 45 5.98 -10.50 1.10
N GLU A 46 6.70 -11.00 2.11
CA GLU A 46 6.14 -11.42 3.37
C GLU A 46 5.78 -10.21 4.26
N CYS A 47 4.84 -10.41 5.20
CA CYS A 47 4.41 -9.37 6.15
C CYS A 47 3.69 -8.17 5.52
N ARG A 48 3.11 -8.33 4.32
CA ARG A 48 2.17 -7.36 3.74
C ARG A 48 0.73 -7.76 3.99
N LEU A 49 -0.05 -6.85 4.57
CA LEU A 49 -1.45 -7.06 4.88
C LEU A 49 -2.31 -5.92 4.35
N VAL A 50 -3.52 -6.25 3.93
CA VAL A 50 -4.57 -5.28 3.60
C VAL A 50 -5.75 -5.45 4.55
N ALA A 51 -6.35 -4.32 4.91
CA ALA A 51 -7.64 -4.26 5.57
C ALA A 51 -8.72 -4.01 4.51
N GLU A 52 -9.65 -4.95 4.33
CA GLU A 52 -10.72 -4.83 3.34
C GLU A 52 -12.12 -4.88 3.95
N THR A 53 -13.09 -4.28 3.27
CA THR A 53 -14.52 -4.48 3.51
C THR A 53 -15.26 -4.49 2.18
N ASN A 54 -16.07 -5.54 1.94
CA ASN A 54 -16.85 -5.70 0.71
C ASN A 54 -16.01 -5.57 -0.59
N GLY A 55 -14.80 -6.12 -0.58
CA GLY A 55 -13.86 -6.07 -1.71
C GLY A 55 -13.13 -4.74 -1.90
N ALA A 56 -13.39 -3.73 -1.07
CA ALA A 56 -12.66 -2.47 -1.09
C ALA A 56 -11.53 -2.48 -0.04
N VAL A 57 -10.30 -2.20 -0.49
CA VAL A 57 -9.15 -1.98 0.39
C VAL A 57 -9.28 -0.63 1.08
N LEU A 58 -9.28 -0.65 2.41
CA LEU A 58 -9.41 0.51 3.28
C LEU A 58 -8.05 1.03 3.77
N GLY A 59 -7.04 0.16 3.79
CA GLY A 59 -5.70 0.46 4.27
C GLY A 59 -4.79 -0.76 4.17
N TRP A 60 -3.50 -0.55 4.40
CA TRP A 60 -2.48 -1.59 4.29
C TRP A 60 -1.33 -1.35 5.26
N VAL A 61 -0.53 -2.39 5.47
CA VAL A 61 0.75 -2.32 6.17
C VAL A 61 1.74 -3.26 5.48
N ALA A 62 3.00 -2.84 5.42
CA ALA A 62 4.10 -3.61 4.86
C ALA A 62 5.39 -3.31 5.65
N LEU A 63 6.35 -4.22 5.58
CA LEU A 63 7.71 -4.03 6.09
C LEU A 63 8.67 -3.86 4.91
N SER A 64 9.72 -3.06 5.10
CA SER A 64 10.87 -2.93 4.19
C SER A 64 12.13 -3.45 4.88
N ALA A 65 13.13 -3.87 4.10
CA ALA A 65 14.42 -4.36 4.60
C ALA A 65 15.40 -3.23 4.93
#